data_AF-A0A930HVE8-F1
#
_entry.id   AF-A0A930HVE8-F1
#
_cell.length_a   1.000
_cell.length_b   1.000
_cell.length_c   1.000
_cell.angle_alpha   90.00
_cell.angle_beta   90.00
_cell.angle_gamma   90.00
#
_symmetry.space_group_name_H-M   'P 1'
#
loop_
_entity.id
_entity.type
_entity.pdbx_description
1 polymer ?
#
loop_
_entity_poly.entity_id
_entity_poly.type
_entity_poly.pdbx_seq_one_letter_code
_entity_poly.pdbx_strand_id
1 'polypeptide(L)'
;MRHQEHQRLDGISSPHEKWKEGMCLSPKSKADRWFFRWQWNGIFPGEEDENAETDKGPGYYTSYVIGAQWFDDEKPLVVTPKAGCSKIDFLQLFSRCLQAGFELEAFSEIYGIDMEQPRIKAPELQSVLSPLIVVHFLSVVRAIVQGGLKKDYIQREENLKKVKGHISVLRHERTNVLRKRPDKVFCRYQEYSVDIPENRLLKKALNFVRQLLQTFPHSESRSSLEHTLNQCLSAFAHVSDEIEVWELKHLKHQKLFRTYSEAIRLAQLILRRYDYSLTNIQSSEEDCPVFWLDMPLLYEHYVLGLLREAYGNQIRYQEPGHTGYPDFICYDPLLVMDTKYIPRFKDKTKISSDIIRQLSGYARDRMLFKDPITEPIPCLVIYPEEGTERNPFRDKPLRELLLEIEEEKSAWGFYRLAVPLPTLR
;
A
#
# COMPACT_ATOMS: atom_id res chain seq x y z
N MET A 1 5.32 -23.32 6.13
CA MET A 1 4.26 -23.65 5.16
C MET A 1 4.28 -22.60 4.07
N ARG A 2 4.33 -23.02 2.80
CA ARG A 2 4.31 -22.11 1.64
C ARG A 2 3.09 -22.47 0.81
N HIS A 3 2.18 -21.53 0.63
CA HIS A 3 0.94 -21.71 -0.08
C HIS A 3 0.70 -20.52 -1.01
N GLN A 4 -0.12 -20.70 -2.03
CA GLN A 4 -0.70 -19.60 -2.80
C GLN A 4 -2.03 -19.18 -2.16
N GLU A 5 -2.55 -18.03 -2.56
CA GLU A 5 -3.93 -17.63 -2.29
C GLU A 5 -4.93 -18.76 -2.65
N HIS A 6 -5.93 -18.97 -1.80
CA HIS A 6 -7.00 -19.98 -1.95
C HIS A 6 -6.56 -21.45 -1.94
N GLN A 7 -5.39 -21.74 -1.39
CA GLN A 7 -4.95 -23.11 -1.15
C GLN A 7 -5.31 -23.56 0.26
N ARG A 8 -5.71 -24.83 0.37
CA ARG A 8 -5.89 -25.50 1.65
C ARG A 8 -4.53 -25.68 2.32
N LEU A 9 -4.45 -25.44 3.63
CA LEU A 9 -3.26 -25.70 4.42
C LEU A 9 -3.12 -27.20 4.66
N ASP A 10 -1.96 -27.75 4.30
CA ASP A 10 -1.68 -29.18 4.40
C ASP A 10 -1.49 -29.61 5.86
N GLY A 11 -1.94 -30.84 6.18
CA GLY A 11 -1.69 -31.45 7.48
C GLY A 11 -2.52 -30.91 8.65
N ILE A 12 -3.54 -30.08 8.39
CA ILE A 12 -4.46 -29.58 9.42
C ILE A 12 -5.88 -30.12 9.17
N SER A 13 -6.25 -31.15 9.95
CA SER A 13 -7.52 -31.88 9.80
C SER A 13 -8.64 -31.39 10.73
N SER A 14 -8.33 -30.52 11.70
CA SER A 14 -9.30 -29.92 12.61
C SER A 14 -8.93 -28.47 12.95
N PRO A 15 -9.90 -27.64 13.39
CA PRO A 15 -9.63 -26.28 13.82
C PRO A 15 -8.56 -26.22 14.91
N HIS A 16 -7.45 -25.55 14.60
CA HIS A 16 -6.35 -25.31 15.53
C HIS A 16 -6.80 -24.51 16.76
N GLU A 17 -6.34 -24.87 17.97
CA GLU A 17 -6.77 -24.27 19.24
C GLU A 17 -6.54 -22.75 19.29
N LYS A 18 -5.37 -22.29 18.81
CA LYS A 18 -5.00 -20.87 18.70
C LYS A 18 -5.91 -20.08 17.76
N TRP A 19 -6.30 -20.66 16.63
CA TRP A 19 -6.92 -19.90 15.53
C TRP A 19 -8.42 -20.08 15.42
N LYS A 20 -8.99 -21.19 15.93
CA LYS A 20 -10.42 -21.53 15.83
C LYS A 20 -10.99 -21.34 14.41
N GLU A 21 -11.45 -20.14 14.08
CA GLU A 21 -11.99 -19.79 12.77
C GLU A 21 -10.92 -19.33 11.76
N GLY A 22 -9.74 -18.91 12.22
CA GLY A 22 -8.64 -18.43 11.37
C GLY A 22 -7.95 -17.20 11.95
N MET A 23 -7.11 -16.56 11.14
CA MET A 23 -6.49 -15.29 11.50
C MET A 23 -7.18 -14.12 10.82
N CYS A 24 -7.90 -13.31 11.59
CA CYS A 24 -8.50 -12.06 11.12
C CYS A 24 -7.48 -10.92 11.15
N LEU A 25 -7.44 -10.11 10.10
CA LEU A 25 -6.48 -9.01 9.91
C LEU A 25 -6.97 -7.68 10.48
N SER A 26 -8.29 -7.51 10.58
CA SER A 26 -8.89 -6.30 11.11
C SER A 26 -10.20 -6.63 11.83
N PRO A 27 -10.21 -6.62 13.17
CA PRO A 27 -11.44 -6.74 13.94
C PRO A 27 -12.34 -5.49 13.83
N LYS A 28 -11.83 -4.39 13.25
CA LYS A 28 -12.44 -3.05 13.30
C LYS A 28 -13.03 -2.57 11.96
N SER A 29 -12.67 -3.19 10.84
CA SER A 29 -13.24 -2.86 9.53
C SER A 29 -14.52 -3.65 9.29
N LYS A 30 -15.51 -3.05 8.60
CA LYS A 30 -16.72 -3.76 8.15
C LYS A 30 -16.44 -4.93 7.19
N ALA A 31 -15.23 -5.02 6.64
CA ALA A 31 -14.79 -6.13 5.81
C ALA A 31 -14.15 -7.22 6.68
N ASP A 32 -14.73 -8.42 6.67
CA ASP A 32 -14.18 -9.65 7.26
C ASP A 32 -12.92 -10.08 6.48
N ARG A 33 -11.78 -9.46 6.78
CA ARG A 33 -10.49 -9.77 6.15
C ARG A 33 -9.73 -10.80 6.95
N TRP A 34 -9.44 -11.93 6.32
CA TRP A 34 -8.73 -13.05 6.92
C TRP A 34 -7.40 -13.25 6.19
N PHE A 35 -6.35 -13.67 6.89
CA PHE A 35 -5.12 -14.18 6.24
C PHE A 35 -5.30 -15.64 5.81
N PHE A 36 -5.97 -16.42 6.67
CA PHE A 36 -6.52 -17.74 6.37
C PHE A 36 -7.76 -17.95 7.23
N ARG A 37 -8.69 -18.80 6.76
CA ARG A 37 -9.94 -19.10 7.47
C ARG A 37 -10.32 -20.57 7.33
N TRP A 38 -10.91 -21.14 8.38
CA TRP A 38 -11.50 -22.47 8.34
C TRP A 38 -12.72 -22.46 7.43
N GLN A 39 -12.77 -23.39 6.48
CA GLN A 39 -13.91 -23.62 5.61
C GLN A 39 -14.29 -25.09 5.60
N TRP A 40 -15.58 -25.36 5.40
CA TRP A 40 -16.12 -26.71 5.37
C TRP A 40 -16.08 -27.35 3.99
N ASN A 41 -16.11 -26.55 2.93
CA ASN A 41 -16.19 -27.00 1.54
C ASN A 41 -15.16 -26.34 0.59
N GLY A 42 -14.30 -25.44 1.10
CA GLY A 42 -13.29 -24.74 0.29
C GLY A 42 -13.85 -23.81 -0.79
N ILE A 43 -15.15 -23.46 -0.74
CA ILE A 43 -15.80 -22.64 -1.76
C ILE A 43 -15.77 -21.18 -1.32
N PHE A 44 -15.06 -20.34 -2.08
CA PHE A 44 -15.03 -18.90 -1.90
C PHE A 44 -16.16 -18.22 -2.70
N PRO A 45 -16.86 -17.22 -2.14
CA PRO A 45 -17.91 -16.48 -2.85
C PRO A 45 -17.41 -15.94 -4.19
N GLY A 46 -18.16 -16.19 -5.26
CA GLY A 46 -17.80 -15.76 -6.61
C GLY A 46 -16.81 -16.66 -7.36
N GLU A 47 -16.18 -17.64 -6.71
CA GLU A 47 -15.29 -18.65 -7.32
C GLU A 47 -15.91 -20.05 -7.41
N GLU A 48 -17.24 -20.12 -7.51
CA GLU A 48 -17.98 -21.34 -7.86
C GLU A 48 -17.59 -21.79 -9.28
N ASP A 49 -16.52 -22.56 -9.38
CA ASP A 49 -16.15 -23.27 -10.61
C ASP A 49 -16.45 -24.76 -10.41
N GLU A 50 -17.37 -25.28 -11.23
CA GLU A 50 -17.74 -26.70 -11.22
C GLU A 50 -16.52 -27.59 -11.57
N ASN A 51 -15.52 -27.05 -12.27
CA ASN A 51 -14.37 -27.78 -12.80
C ASN A 51 -13.04 -27.54 -12.05
N ALA A 52 -12.99 -26.66 -11.04
CA ALA A 52 -11.75 -26.41 -10.32
C ALA A 52 -11.37 -27.61 -9.41
N GLU A 53 -10.18 -28.18 -9.65
CA GLU A 53 -9.49 -29.18 -8.81
C GLU A 53 -9.03 -28.59 -7.47
N THR A 54 -9.86 -27.79 -6.80
CA THR A 54 -9.60 -27.44 -5.40
C THR A 54 -10.01 -28.61 -4.53
N ASP A 55 -9.12 -29.07 -3.65
CA ASP A 55 -9.48 -29.96 -2.55
C ASP A 55 -10.62 -29.31 -1.75
N LYS A 56 -11.85 -29.84 -1.87
CA LYS A 56 -13.09 -29.30 -1.30
C LYS A 56 -13.37 -29.79 0.13
N GLY A 57 -12.37 -30.40 0.78
CA GLY A 57 -12.51 -30.92 2.13
C GLY A 57 -12.51 -29.85 3.23
N PRO A 58 -12.95 -30.17 4.45
CA PRO A 58 -12.88 -29.22 5.56
C PRO A 58 -11.43 -28.92 5.96
N GLY A 59 -11.07 -27.65 6.06
CA GLY A 59 -9.69 -27.24 6.40
C GLY A 59 -9.52 -25.72 6.50
N TYR A 60 -8.31 -25.28 6.85
CA TYR A 60 -7.94 -23.87 6.70
C TYR A 60 -7.55 -23.58 5.26
N TYR A 61 -8.08 -22.49 4.71
CA TYR A 61 -7.73 -22.00 3.38
C TYR A 61 -7.11 -20.61 3.49
N THR A 62 -6.05 -20.36 2.74
CA THR A 62 -5.52 -19.01 2.54
C THR A 62 -6.54 -18.15 1.79
N SER A 63 -6.61 -16.86 2.11
CA SER A 63 -7.53 -15.91 1.46
C SER A 63 -6.85 -15.24 0.25
N TYR A 64 -7.46 -14.18 -0.28
CA TYR A 64 -6.86 -13.26 -1.25
C TYR A 64 -5.85 -12.27 -0.63
N VAL A 65 -5.19 -12.67 0.45
CA VAL A 65 -4.19 -11.86 1.13
C VAL A 65 -2.86 -12.56 1.02
N ILE A 66 -1.86 -11.86 0.47
CA ILE A 66 -0.50 -12.36 0.39
C ILE A 66 0.34 -11.82 1.55
N GLY A 67 1.42 -12.51 1.90
CA GLY A 67 2.28 -12.08 2.99
C GLY A 67 2.98 -13.22 3.71
N ALA A 68 3.60 -12.87 4.84
CA ALA A 68 4.29 -13.82 5.70
C ALA A 68 3.83 -13.62 7.14
N GLN A 69 3.45 -14.72 7.80
CA GLN A 69 2.93 -14.68 9.16
C GLN A 69 3.25 -15.96 9.95
N TRP A 70 3.35 -15.87 11.27
CA TRP A 70 3.51 -17.04 12.14
C TRP A 70 2.17 -17.75 12.34
N PHE A 71 2.08 -19.01 11.89
CA PHE A 71 0.92 -19.87 12.17
C PHE A 71 0.96 -20.35 13.62
N ASP A 72 2.07 -20.92 14.06
CA ASP A 72 2.33 -21.17 15.48
C ASP A 72 3.70 -20.58 15.84
N ASP A 73 4.19 -20.82 17.06
CA ASP A 73 5.40 -20.20 17.55
C ASP A 73 6.67 -20.65 16.79
N GLU A 74 6.58 -21.70 15.98
CA GLU A 74 7.70 -22.28 15.24
C GLU A 74 7.46 -22.39 13.73
N LYS A 75 6.20 -22.33 13.27
CA LYS A 75 5.83 -22.54 11.86
C LYS A 75 5.39 -21.24 11.19
N PRO A 76 6.18 -20.73 10.23
CA PRO A 76 5.74 -19.64 9.39
C PRO A 76 4.76 -20.15 8.32
N LEU A 77 3.80 -19.31 7.98
CA LEU A 77 2.90 -19.41 6.84
C LEU A 77 3.22 -18.27 5.87
N VAL A 78 3.66 -18.63 4.68
CA VAL A 78 3.95 -17.71 3.58
C VAL A 78 2.88 -17.92 2.51
N VAL A 79 2.18 -16.85 2.17
CA VAL A 79 1.13 -16.83 1.14
C VAL A 79 1.61 -15.96 -0.03
N THR A 80 1.69 -16.54 -1.21
CA THR A 80 2.09 -15.86 -2.46
C THR A 80 0.89 -15.67 -3.40
N PRO A 81 0.98 -14.77 -4.39
CA PRO A 81 -0.11 -14.59 -5.36
C PRO A 81 -0.53 -15.89 -6.06
N LYS A 82 -1.79 -15.96 -6.51
CA LYS A 82 -2.32 -17.09 -7.29
C LYS A 82 -1.45 -17.46 -8.48
N ALA A 83 -1.49 -18.73 -8.88
CA ALA A 83 -0.94 -19.18 -10.15
C ALA A 83 -1.54 -18.39 -11.33
N GLY A 84 -0.70 -17.79 -12.16
CA GLY A 84 -1.11 -16.82 -13.18
C GLY A 84 -1.19 -15.37 -12.66
N CYS A 85 -0.55 -15.07 -11.52
CA CYS A 85 -0.27 -13.72 -11.02
C CYS A 85 1.15 -13.66 -10.39
N SER A 86 2.01 -14.63 -10.72
CA SER A 86 3.31 -14.79 -10.07
C SER A 86 4.37 -13.81 -10.57
N LYS A 87 4.13 -13.16 -11.72
CA LYS A 87 5.05 -12.21 -12.35
C LYS A 87 4.60 -10.76 -12.23
N ILE A 88 3.69 -10.42 -11.33
CA ILE A 88 3.20 -9.04 -11.18
C ILE A 88 4.38 -8.09 -10.92
N ASP A 89 4.46 -7.01 -11.71
CA ASP A 89 5.33 -5.87 -11.42
C ASP A 89 4.65 -4.99 -10.36
N PHE A 90 4.93 -5.32 -9.09
CA PHE A 90 4.39 -4.59 -7.95
C PHE A 90 4.84 -3.13 -7.92
N LEU A 91 6.03 -2.79 -8.43
CA LEU A 91 6.49 -1.39 -8.47
C LEU A 91 5.58 -0.56 -9.36
N GLN A 92 5.27 -1.06 -10.55
CA GLN A 92 4.37 -0.41 -11.49
C GLN A 92 2.94 -0.35 -10.94
N LEU A 93 2.45 -1.47 -10.39
CA LEU A 93 1.12 -1.55 -9.81
C LEU A 93 0.92 -0.51 -8.69
N PHE A 94 1.82 -0.46 -7.70
CA PHE A 94 1.73 0.53 -6.62
C PHE A 94 1.89 1.97 -7.12
N SER A 95 2.77 2.20 -8.11
CA SER A 95 2.98 3.53 -8.68
C SER A 95 1.71 4.08 -9.35
N ARG A 96 0.95 3.22 -10.04
CA ARG A 96 -0.33 3.58 -10.65
C ARG A 96 -1.39 3.90 -9.61
N CYS A 97 -1.50 3.08 -8.56
CA CYS A 97 -2.41 3.36 -7.45
C CYS A 97 -2.15 4.77 -6.91
N LEU A 98 -0.89 5.18 -6.71
CA LEU A 98 -0.58 6.53 -6.23
C LEU A 98 -0.95 7.67 -7.18
N GLN A 99 -0.65 7.52 -8.47
CA GLN A 99 -0.90 8.58 -9.45
C GLN A 99 -2.40 8.94 -9.54
N ALA A 100 -3.26 8.00 -9.19
CA ALA A 100 -4.72 8.16 -9.14
C ALA A 100 -5.24 9.20 -8.14
N GLY A 101 -4.39 9.79 -7.30
CA GLY A 101 -4.86 10.56 -6.14
C GLY A 101 -5.42 9.64 -5.06
N PHE A 102 -4.77 8.50 -4.87
CA PHE A 102 -5.05 7.58 -3.78
C PHE A 102 -4.79 8.27 -2.44
N GLU A 103 -5.79 8.29 -1.57
CA GLU A 103 -5.69 8.90 -0.25
C GLU A 103 -4.69 8.11 0.60
N LEU A 104 -3.76 8.81 1.27
CA LEU A 104 -2.71 8.18 2.08
C LEU A 104 -3.30 7.23 3.14
N GLU A 105 -4.50 7.56 3.60
CA GLU A 105 -5.29 6.81 4.57
C GLU A 105 -5.62 5.40 4.07
N ALA A 106 -5.90 5.23 2.77
CA ALA A 106 -6.28 3.92 2.21
C ALA A 106 -5.11 2.90 2.18
N PHE A 107 -3.85 3.34 2.27
CA PHE A 107 -2.70 2.41 2.30
C PHE A 107 -2.66 1.63 3.61
N SER A 108 -3.11 2.27 4.69
CA SER A 108 -3.17 1.63 6.00
C SER A 108 -4.19 0.48 6.06
N GLU A 109 -5.11 0.43 5.09
CA GLU A 109 -6.09 -0.65 4.95
C GLU A 109 -5.64 -1.74 3.98
N ILE A 110 -4.80 -1.41 2.99
CA ILE A 110 -4.30 -2.38 1.99
C ILE A 110 -3.27 -3.31 2.58
N TYR A 111 -2.43 -2.84 3.50
CA TYR A 111 -1.35 -3.67 4.03
C TYR A 111 -1.01 -3.35 5.49
N GLY A 112 -0.42 -4.33 6.16
CA GLY A 112 0.11 -4.17 7.51
C GLY A 112 1.46 -4.85 7.63
N ILE A 113 2.36 -4.24 8.40
CA ILE A 113 3.71 -4.77 8.69
C ILE A 113 3.91 -4.75 10.20
N ASP A 114 4.29 -5.91 10.75
CA ASP A 114 4.70 -6.05 12.14
C ASP A 114 6.22 -6.25 12.19
N MET A 115 6.89 -5.28 12.80
CA MET A 115 8.35 -5.25 12.95
C MET A 115 8.83 -5.81 14.30
N GLU A 116 7.91 -6.07 15.22
CA GLU A 116 8.23 -6.56 16.57
C GLU A 116 8.22 -8.10 16.61
N GLN A 117 7.48 -8.74 15.70
CA GLN A 117 7.54 -10.18 15.53
C GLN A 117 8.83 -10.65 14.85
N PRO A 118 9.26 -11.91 15.13
CA PRO A 118 10.40 -12.51 14.45
C PRO A 118 10.21 -12.53 12.94
N ARG A 119 11.29 -12.29 12.20
CA ARG A 119 11.27 -12.28 10.73
C ARG A 119 11.11 -13.69 10.18
N ILE A 120 10.57 -13.78 8.96
CA ILE A 120 10.27 -15.03 8.27
C ILE A 120 11.07 -15.11 6.98
N LYS A 121 11.72 -16.25 6.73
CA LYS A 121 12.42 -16.52 5.47
C LYS A 121 11.44 -16.71 4.32
N ALA A 122 11.18 -15.65 3.56
CA ALA A 122 10.32 -15.64 2.37
C ALA A 122 10.93 -14.76 1.25
N PRO A 123 11.99 -15.23 0.56
CA PRO A 123 12.62 -14.49 -0.53
C PRO A 123 11.64 -14.15 -1.67
N GLU A 124 10.61 -14.97 -1.86
CA GLU A 124 9.58 -14.82 -2.89
C GLU A 124 8.74 -13.53 -2.72
N LEU A 125 8.71 -12.96 -1.51
CA LEU A 125 7.91 -11.77 -1.17
C LEU A 125 8.75 -10.48 -1.12
N GLN A 126 10.06 -10.55 -1.33
CA GLN A 126 10.93 -9.37 -1.32
C GLN A 126 10.62 -8.39 -2.46
N SER A 127 10.20 -8.92 -3.61
CA SER A 127 9.76 -8.15 -4.79
C SER A 127 8.44 -7.41 -4.57
N VAL A 128 7.68 -7.78 -3.54
CA VAL A 128 6.41 -7.13 -3.15
C VAL A 128 6.67 -6.00 -2.14
N LEU A 129 7.38 -6.33 -1.06
CA LEU A 129 7.55 -5.43 0.09
C LEU A 129 8.36 -4.18 -0.24
N SER A 130 9.49 -4.33 -0.95
CA SER A 130 10.40 -3.21 -1.17
C SER A 130 9.73 -2.11 -2.01
N PRO A 131 9.08 -2.43 -3.15
CA PRO A 131 8.34 -1.44 -3.91
C PRO A 131 7.21 -0.79 -3.11
N LEU A 132 6.41 -1.59 -2.37
CA LEU A 132 5.30 -1.09 -1.56
C LEU A 132 5.74 0.02 -0.60
N ILE A 133 6.79 -0.26 0.19
CA ILE A 133 7.27 0.67 1.22
C ILE A 133 7.87 1.93 0.57
N VAL A 134 8.65 1.77 -0.51
CA VAL A 134 9.27 2.90 -1.22
C VAL A 134 8.22 3.82 -1.81
N VAL A 135 7.26 3.24 -2.53
CA VAL A 135 6.20 3.97 -3.22
C VAL A 135 5.36 4.71 -2.18
N HIS A 136 4.90 4.02 -1.13
CA HIS A 136 4.14 4.66 -0.05
C HIS A 136 4.94 5.78 0.67
N PHE A 137 6.21 5.53 1.00
CA PHE A 137 7.05 6.54 1.66
C PHE A 137 7.22 7.81 0.82
N LEU A 138 7.54 7.66 -0.47
CA LEU A 138 7.70 8.81 -1.36
C LEU A 138 6.39 9.58 -1.53
N SER A 139 5.24 8.90 -1.54
CA SER A 139 3.92 9.54 -1.53
C SER A 139 3.71 10.44 -0.32
N VAL A 140 3.92 9.89 0.89
CA VAL A 140 3.71 10.61 2.14
C VAL A 140 4.67 11.80 2.24
N VAL A 141 5.95 11.62 1.88
CA VAL A 141 6.94 12.70 1.92
C VAL A 141 6.62 13.78 0.88
N ARG A 142 6.15 13.41 -0.32
CA ARG A 142 5.71 14.38 -1.32
C ARG A 142 4.56 15.25 -0.79
N ALA A 143 3.58 14.64 -0.11
CA ALA A 143 2.49 15.39 0.52
C ALA A 143 3.00 16.37 1.59
N ILE A 144 3.98 15.95 2.41
CA ILE A 144 4.65 16.83 3.39
C ILE A 144 5.35 18.00 2.69
N VAL A 145 6.10 17.74 1.61
CA VAL A 145 6.82 18.77 0.87
C VAL A 145 5.86 19.78 0.25
N GLN A 146 4.72 19.34 -0.29
CA GLN A 146 3.67 20.21 -0.81
C GLN A 146 3.02 21.08 0.27
N GLY A 147 2.85 20.54 1.49
CA GLY A 147 2.37 21.30 2.65
C GLY A 147 3.42 22.18 3.33
N GLY A 148 4.70 22.03 2.96
CA GLY A 148 5.84 22.69 3.59
C GLY A 148 6.39 21.89 4.78
N LEU A 149 7.73 21.82 4.87
CA LEU A 149 8.40 21.11 5.96
C LEU A 149 8.07 21.71 7.32
N LYS A 150 7.82 20.83 8.30
CA LYS A 150 7.68 21.21 9.70
C LYS A 150 8.95 21.94 10.16
N LYS A 151 8.73 23.04 10.90
CA LYS A 151 9.78 23.81 11.57
C LYS A 151 9.56 23.76 13.07
N ASP A 152 10.63 23.68 13.83
CA ASP A 152 10.60 23.70 15.29
C ASP A 152 11.83 24.40 15.86
N TYR A 153 11.81 24.69 17.16
CA TYR A 153 12.92 25.29 17.88
C TYR A 153 13.96 24.25 18.25
N ILE A 154 15.14 24.32 17.64
CA ILE A 154 16.29 23.49 17.98
C ILE A 154 17.26 24.25 18.88
N GLN A 155 17.83 23.56 19.86
CA GLN A 155 18.89 24.11 20.71
C GLN A 155 20.22 24.07 19.95
N ARG A 156 20.84 25.23 19.78
CA ARG A 156 22.18 25.38 19.19
C ARG A 156 23.17 25.83 20.26
N GLU A 157 24.38 25.30 20.18
CA GLU A 157 25.50 25.70 21.03
C GLU A 157 26.71 26.02 20.15
N GLU A 158 27.09 27.29 20.09
CA GLU A 158 28.09 27.79 19.15
C GLU A 158 28.99 28.86 19.75
N ASN A 159 30.20 28.98 19.20
CA ASN A 159 31.17 29.98 19.60
C ASN A 159 31.14 31.18 18.63
N LEU A 160 30.39 32.21 18.99
CA LEU A 160 29.98 33.31 18.11
C LEU A 160 30.78 34.59 18.37
N LYS A 161 30.85 35.49 17.37
CA LYS A 161 31.46 36.83 17.55
C LYS A 161 30.55 37.83 18.28
N LYS A 162 29.27 37.51 18.44
CA LYS A 162 28.25 38.32 19.10
C LYS A 162 27.43 37.44 20.02
N VAL A 163 26.94 38.02 21.12
CA VAL A 163 26.07 37.30 22.07
C VAL A 163 24.72 37.02 21.41
N LYS A 164 24.27 35.77 21.46
CA LYS A 164 22.96 35.32 20.98
C LYS A 164 22.36 34.37 22.01
N GLY A 165 21.19 34.69 22.57
CA GLY A 165 20.58 33.89 23.64
C GLY A 165 21.41 33.90 24.92
N HIS A 166 21.62 32.73 25.53
CA HIS A 166 22.28 32.58 26.83
C HIS A 166 23.78 32.26 26.67
N ILE A 167 24.65 32.89 27.47
CA ILE A 167 26.09 32.59 27.46
C ILE A 167 26.34 31.33 28.30
N SER A 168 26.96 30.31 27.72
CA SER A 168 27.35 29.11 28.47
C SER A 168 28.65 29.39 29.22
N VAL A 169 28.53 29.95 30.43
CA VAL A 169 29.67 30.52 31.20
C VAL A 169 30.84 29.54 31.32
N LEU A 170 30.58 28.31 31.78
CA LEU A 170 31.62 27.30 31.99
C LEU A 170 32.30 26.86 30.67
N ARG A 171 31.54 26.70 29.58
CA ARG A 171 32.13 26.38 28.27
C ARG A 171 32.90 27.58 27.71
N HIS A 172 32.38 28.79 27.87
CA HIS A 172 33.00 30.02 27.41
C HIS A 172 34.36 30.25 28.09
N GLU A 173 34.44 30.08 29.41
CA GLU A 173 35.68 30.20 30.17
C GLU A 173 36.76 29.24 29.63
N ARG A 174 36.41 27.95 29.49
CA ARG A 174 37.32 26.92 28.99
C ARG A 174 37.76 27.14 27.54
N THR A 175 36.85 27.57 26.67
CA THR A 175 37.10 27.62 25.22
C THR A 175 37.72 28.95 24.78
N ASN A 176 37.36 30.06 25.43
CA ASN A 176 37.73 31.40 24.98
C ASN A 176 38.58 32.16 26.00
N VAL A 177 38.24 32.15 27.29
CA VAL A 177 38.99 32.91 28.31
C VAL A 177 40.37 32.30 28.51
N LEU A 178 40.44 31.00 28.84
CA LEU A 178 41.73 30.30 29.05
C LEU A 178 42.60 30.27 27.79
N ARG A 179 41.99 30.27 26.61
CA ARG A 179 42.67 30.28 25.31
C ARG A 179 42.92 31.68 24.74
N LYS A 180 42.62 32.74 25.50
CA LYS A 180 42.83 34.15 25.14
C LYS A 180 42.19 34.55 23.80
N ARG A 181 40.95 34.11 23.55
CA ARG A 181 40.12 34.47 22.38
C ARG A 181 38.94 35.37 22.78
N PRO A 182 39.18 36.65 23.11
CA PRO A 182 38.11 37.57 23.56
C PRO A 182 37.14 37.97 22.44
N ASP A 183 37.49 37.70 21.18
CA ASP A 183 36.70 37.99 19.99
C ASP A 183 35.48 37.05 19.83
N LYS A 184 35.34 36.03 20.68
CA LYS A 184 34.24 35.07 20.64
C LYS A 184 33.60 34.84 22.00
N VAL A 185 32.31 34.54 21.99
CA VAL A 185 31.50 34.18 23.15
C VAL A 185 30.77 32.87 22.87
N PHE A 186 30.88 31.91 23.79
CA PHE A 186 30.21 30.62 23.66
C PHE A 186 28.75 30.75 24.12
N CYS A 187 27.82 30.62 23.18
CA CYS A 187 26.41 30.90 23.37
C CYS A 187 25.57 29.64 23.16
N ARG A 188 24.46 29.55 23.91
CA ARG A 188 23.40 28.56 23.78
C ARG A 188 22.08 29.29 23.50
N TYR A 189 21.43 28.95 22.41
CA TYR A 189 20.22 29.63 21.96
C TYR A 189 19.28 28.68 21.22
N GLN A 190 18.03 29.09 21.07
CA GLN A 190 17.06 28.38 20.25
C GLN A 190 16.97 29.03 18.87
N GLU A 191 16.95 28.20 17.83
CA GLU A 191 16.78 28.61 16.45
C GLU A 191 15.54 27.94 15.87
N TYR A 192 14.67 28.72 15.24
CA TYR A 192 13.52 28.17 14.54
C TYR A 192 13.96 27.69 13.15
N SER A 193 14.00 26.38 12.95
CA SER A 193 14.62 25.77 11.77
C SER A 193 13.81 24.60 11.23
N VAL A 194 14.01 24.28 9.95
CA VAL A 194 13.57 23.01 9.33
C VAL A 194 14.49 21.85 9.68
N ASP A 195 15.69 22.13 10.19
CA ASP A 195 16.71 21.13 10.53
C ASP A 195 16.41 20.43 11.88
N ILE A 196 15.21 19.88 11.98
CA ILE A 196 14.68 19.16 13.15
C ILE A 196 14.90 17.64 13.00
N PRO A 197 14.96 16.87 14.09
CA PRO A 197 15.21 15.44 14.05
C PRO A 197 14.26 14.66 13.12
N GLU A 198 12.97 15.02 13.08
CA GLU A 198 11.99 14.42 12.17
C GLU A 198 12.44 14.57 10.71
N ASN A 199 12.83 15.78 10.29
CA ASN A 199 13.22 16.04 8.91
C ASN A 199 14.56 15.38 8.56
N ARG A 200 15.49 15.33 9.51
CA ARG A 200 16.77 14.63 9.33
C ARG A 200 16.57 13.13 9.12
N LEU A 201 15.67 12.52 9.88
CA LEU A 201 15.27 11.13 9.70
C LEU A 201 14.70 10.88 8.29
N LEU A 202 13.76 11.74 7.85
CA LEU A 202 13.16 11.63 6.52
C LEU A 202 14.22 11.78 5.42
N LYS A 203 15.12 12.76 5.53
CA LYS A 203 16.23 12.95 4.58
C LYS A 203 17.14 11.74 4.52
N LYS A 204 17.50 11.17 5.68
CA LYS A 204 18.29 9.94 5.75
C LYS A 204 17.59 8.80 5.03
N ALA A 205 16.30 8.57 5.31
CA ALA A 205 15.52 7.54 4.62
C ALA A 205 15.39 7.79 3.10
N LEU A 206 15.21 9.04 2.64
CA LEU A 206 15.22 9.39 1.21
C LEU A 206 16.55 9.02 0.54
N ASN A 207 17.68 9.29 1.19
CA ASN A 207 19.00 8.90 0.69
C ASN A 207 19.14 7.37 0.56
N PHE A 208 18.53 6.59 1.45
CA PHE A 208 18.47 5.13 1.33
C PHE A 208 17.54 4.67 0.20
N VAL A 209 16.37 5.29 0.05
CA VAL A 209 15.47 5.02 -1.08
C VAL A 209 16.17 5.25 -2.41
N ARG A 210 17.04 6.26 -2.50
CA ARG A 210 17.88 6.48 -3.69
C ARG A 210 18.73 5.26 -4.05
N GLN A 211 19.30 4.58 -3.05
CA GLN A 211 20.08 3.36 -3.25
C GLN A 211 19.18 2.18 -3.60
N LEU A 212 18.02 2.06 -2.93
CA LEU A 212 17.07 0.97 -3.18
C LEU A 212 16.51 1.01 -4.61
N LEU A 213 16.18 2.20 -5.12
CA LEU A 213 15.69 2.35 -6.49
C LEU A 213 16.70 1.85 -7.53
N GLN A 214 18.00 1.85 -7.23
CA GLN A 214 19.02 1.33 -8.14
C GLN A 214 18.96 -0.19 -8.30
N THR A 215 18.41 -0.92 -7.31
CA THR A 215 18.24 -2.38 -7.38
C THR A 215 16.97 -2.79 -8.12
N PHE A 216 16.03 -1.86 -8.31
CA PHE A 216 14.80 -2.14 -9.04
C PHE A 216 15.04 -2.18 -10.56
N PRO A 217 14.29 -3.02 -11.31
CA PRO A 217 14.34 -3.04 -12.76
C PRO A 217 14.12 -1.65 -13.35
N HIS A 218 14.78 -1.36 -14.48
CA HIS A 218 14.53 -0.12 -15.22
C HIS A 218 13.12 -0.13 -15.81
N SER A 219 12.29 0.83 -15.42
CA SER A 219 10.92 1.03 -15.89
C SER A 219 10.53 2.51 -15.85
N GLU A 220 9.48 2.90 -16.56
CA GLU A 220 8.94 4.26 -16.49
C GLU A 220 8.52 4.64 -15.06
N SER A 221 7.94 3.69 -14.32
CA SER A 221 7.57 3.87 -12.91
C SER A 221 8.78 4.18 -12.04
N ARG A 222 9.90 3.45 -12.23
CA ARG A 222 11.16 3.75 -11.54
C ARG A 222 11.62 5.18 -11.84
N SER A 223 11.62 5.60 -13.11
CA SER A 223 12.02 6.97 -13.48
C SER A 223 11.11 8.04 -12.87
N SER A 224 9.80 7.80 -12.81
CA SER A 224 8.84 8.69 -12.14
C SER A 224 9.12 8.80 -10.63
N LEU A 225 9.48 7.69 -9.98
CA LEU A 225 9.85 7.67 -8.57
C LEU A 225 11.19 8.38 -8.32
N GLU A 226 12.19 8.19 -9.19
CA GLU A 226 13.47 8.91 -9.13
C GLU A 226 13.27 10.42 -9.27
N HIS A 227 12.37 10.86 -10.17
CA HIS A 227 12.01 12.27 -10.30
C HIS A 227 11.38 12.81 -9.01
N THR A 228 10.40 12.08 -8.46
CA THR A 228 9.73 12.44 -7.19
C THR A 228 10.72 12.51 -6.03
N LEU A 229 11.63 11.54 -5.94
CA LEU A 229 12.69 11.49 -4.94
C LEU A 229 13.60 12.72 -5.04
N ASN A 230 14.02 13.12 -6.24
CA ASN A 230 14.87 14.30 -6.44
C ASN A 230 14.15 15.60 -6.05
N GLN A 231 12.87 15.73 -6.38
CA GLN A 231 12.04 16.86 -5.91
C GLN A 231 11.98 16.91 -4.39
N CYS A 232 11.72 15.77 -3.74
CA CYS A 232 11.74 15.67 -2.28
C CYS A 232 13.12 16.07 -1.73
N LEU A 233 14.21 15.45 -2.17
CA LEU A 233 15.56 15.76 -1.69
C LEU A 233 15.93 17.25 -1.84
N SER A 234 15.48 17.90 -2.92
CA SER A 234 15.67 19.33 -3.12
C SER A 234 15.00 20.16 -2.01
N ALA A 235 13.77 19.81 -1.61
CA ALA A 235 13.09 20.46 -0.48
C ALA A 235 13.82 20.28 0.86
N PHE A 236 14.60 19.20 1.03
CA PHE A 236 15.43 18.93 2.21
C PHE A 236 16.88 19.48 2.08
N ALA A 237 17.16 20.40 1.15
CA ALA A 237 18.51 20.94 0.95
C ALA A 237 19.15 21.54 2.22
N HIS A 238 18.33 22.19 3.07
CA HIS A 238 18.78 22.84 4.32
C HIS A 238 18.61 21.98 5.59
N VAL A 239 18.45 20.66 5.42
CA VAL A 239 18.28 19.71 6.52
C VAL A 239 19.51 18.79 6.54
N SER A 240 20.07 18.48 7.70
CA SER A 240 21.14 17.48 7.82
C SER A 240 20.59 16.06 7.62
N ASP A 241 21.42 15.08 7.24
CA ASP A 241 21.06 13.65 7.26
C ASP A 241 21.68 12.90 8.46
N GLU A 242 22.39 13.62 9.32
CA GLU A 242 22.92 13.10 10.59
C GLU A 242 21.80 13.02 11.63
N ILE A 243 21.60 11.83 12.19
CA ILE A 243 20.64 11.60 13.29
C ILE A 243 21.22 10.61 14.27
N GLU A 244 21.17 10.97 15.55
CA GLU A 244 21.65 10.15 16.64
C GLU A 244 20.56 9.18 17.13
N VAL A 245 20.99 8.03 17.68
CA VAL A 245 20.07 6.97 18.13
C VAL A 245 19.14 7.45 19.26
N TRP A 246 19.61 8.36 20.12
CA TRP A 246 18.79 8.91 21.20
C TRP A 246 17.70 9.85 20.67
N GLU A 247 17.94 10.56 19.57
CA GLU A 247 16.94 11.45 18.95
C GLU A 247 15.74 10.64 18.44
N LEU A 248 15.98 9.43 17.92
CA LEU A 248 14.93 8.50 17.47
C LEU A 248 13.96 8.12 18.60
N LYS A 249 14.45 7.96 19.84
CA LYS A 249 13.62 7.60 21.00
C LYS A 249 12.69 8.73 21.44
N HIS A 250 13.02 9.98 21.08
CA HIS A 250 12.25 11.17 21.43
C HIS A 250 11.31 11.66 20.33
N LEU A 251 11.27 10.99 19.17
CA LEU A 251 10.30 11.25 18.10
C LEU A 251 8.90 10.85 18.58
N LYS A 252 8.25 11.73 19.35
CA LYS A 252 6.88 11.50 19.82
C LYS A 252 5.91 11.67 18.66
N HIS A 253 5.01 10.69 18.49
CA HIS A 253 3.84 10.83 17.63
C HIS A 253 2.98 12.01 18.13
N GLN A 254 2.89 13.06 17.33
CA GLN A 254 2.02 14.20 17.61
C GLN A 254 0.71 14.00 16.84
N LYS A 255 -0.42 13.92 17.55
CA LYS A 255 -1.76 13.71 16.95
C LYS A 255 -2.12 14.75 15.89
N LEU A 256 -1.55 15.96 15.97
CA LEU A 256 -1.77 17.06 15.03
C LEU A 256 -1.05 16.86 13.68
N PHE A 257 -0.01 16.03 13.63
CA PHE A 257 0.80 15.82 12.43
C PHE A 257 0.78 14.34 12.01
N ARG A 258 -0.39 13.86 11.57
CA ARG A 258 -0.60 12.46 11.17
C ARG A 258 0.30 12.06 9.99
N THR A 259 0.40 12.91 8.97
CA THR A 259 1.25 12.65 7.79
C THR A 259 2.73 12.50 8.15
N TYR A 260 3.24 13.35 9.05
CA TYR A 260 4.61 13.19 9.59
C TYR A 260 4.78 11.93 10.40
N SER A 261 3.79 11.58 11.22
CA SER A 261 3.81 10.37 12.03
C SER A 261 3.95 9.13 11.14
N GLU A 262 3.21 9.10 10.03
CA GLU A 262 3.29 8.04 9.02
C GLU A 262 4.63 8.05 8.26
N ALA A 263 5.12 9.23 7.86
CA ALA A 263 6.41 9.35 7.20
C ALA A 263 7.57 8.85 8.09
N ILE A 264 7.52 9.16 9.40
CA ILE A 264 8.49 8.69 10.39
C ILE A 264 8.41 7.16 10.54
N ARG A 265 7.19 6.60 10.63
CA ARG A 265 6.97 5.15 10.69
C ARG A 265 7.60 4.44 9.49
N LEU A 266 7.34 4.94 8.28
CA LEU A 266 7.89 4.39 7.04
C LEU A 266 9.41 4.59 6.93
N ALA A 267 9.93 5.75 7.35
CA ALA A 267 11.38 5.99 7.41
C ALA A 267 12.08 5.01 8.35
N GLN A 268 11.53 4.77 9.54
CA GLN A 268 12.04 3.77 10.48
C GLN A 268 12.00 2.36 9.89
N LEU A 269 10.92 2.01 9.18
CA LEU A 269 10.79 0.73 8.50
C LEU A 269 11.88 0.53 7.44
N ILE A 270 12.12 1.54 6.59
CA ILE A 270 13.18 1.53 5.56
C ILE A 270 14.53 1.35 6.24
N LEU A 271 14.86 2.18 7.24
CA LEU A 271 16.17 2.14 7.91
C LEU A 271 16.42 0.84 8.67
N ARG A 272 15.42 0.31 9.41
CA ARG A 272 15.52 -0.99 10.11
C ARG A 272 15.70 -2.15 9.14
N ARG A 273 15.28 -2.03 7.89
CA ARG A 273 15.56 -3.05 6.88
C ARG A 273 17.03 -3.00 6.45
N TYR A 274 17.59 -1.80 6.33
CA TYR A 274 18.97 -1.57 5.91
C TYR A 274 20.04 -1.85 6.97
N ASP A 275 19.79 -1.59 8.26
CA ASP A 275 20.75 -1.90 9.33
C ASP A 275 21.16 -3.40 9.32
N TYR A 276 20.25 -4.28 8.87
CA TYR A 276 20.51 -5.71 8.72
C TYR A 276 21.25 -6.05 7.41
N SER A 277 21.05 -5.28 6.34
CA SER A 277 21.72 -5.48 5.05
C SER A 277 23.21 -5.10 5.11
N LEU A 278 23.53 -4.02 5.84
CA LEU A 278 24.91 -3.55 6.03
C LEU A 278 25.76 -4.48 6.91
N THR A 279 25.13 -5.26 7.78
CA THR A 279 25.81 -6.25 8.63
C THR A 279 25.98 -7.62 7.96
N ASN A 280 25.25 -7.91 6.88
CA ASN A 280 25.27 -9.17 6.14
C ASN A 280 25.45 -8.97 4.62
N ILE A 281 26.57 -8.37 4.20
CA ILE A 281 26.93 -8.07 2.79
C ILE A 281 27.07 -9.33 1.90
N GLN A 282 26.80 -10.55 2.39
CA GLN A 282 27.02 -11.80 1.65
C GLN A 282 25.82 -12.75 1.50
N SER A 283 24.64 -12.48 2.06
CA SER A 283 23.51 -13.41 1.95
C SER A 283 22.32 -12.79 1.21
N SER A 284 22.02 -13.32 0.02
CA SER A 284 20.77 -13.09 -0.73
C SER A 284 19.50 -13.67 -0.05
N GLU A 285 19.58 -13.96 1.25
CA GLU A 285 18.55 -14.60 2.06
C GLU A 285 18.14 -13.68 3.22
N GLU A 286 17.76 -12.44 2.93
CA GLU A 286 17.19 -11.58 3.97
C GLU A 286 15.77 -12.04 4.35
N ASP A 287 15.58 -12.36 5.63
CA ASP A 287 14.27 -12.63 6.19
C ASP A 287 13.37 -11.39 6.10
N CYS A 288 12.12 -11.58 5.69
CA CYS A 288 11.12 -10.52 5.61
C CYS A 288 10.43 -10.31 6.96
N PRO A 289 10.00 -9.08 7.29
CA PRO A 289 9.13 -8.87 8.44
C PRO A 289 7.79 -9.59 8.26
N VAL A 290 7.07 -9.81 9.35
CA VAL A 290 5.68 -10.25 9.27
C VAL A 290 4.87 -9.16 8.58
N PHE A 291 4.09 -9.56 7.56
CA PHE A 291 3.24 -8.62 6.85
C PHE A 291 2.09 -9.30 6.13
N TRP A 292 1.10 -8.50 5.76
CA TRP A 292 0.00 -8.90 4.90
C TRP A 292 -0.29 -7.80 3.88
N LEU A 293 -0.79 -8.18 2.71
CA LEU A 293 -1.21 -7.30 1.61
C LEU A 293 -2.52 -7.82 1.01
N ASP A 294 -3.57 -7.01 1.07
CA ASP A 294 -4.89 -7.28 0.52
C ASP A 294 -4.88 -7.06 -1.00
N MET A 295 -4.86 -8.16 -1.76
CA MET A 295 -4.79 -8.11 -3.22
C MET A 295 -6.08 -7.60 -3.88
N PRO A 296 -7.30 -7.97 -3.43
CA PRO A 296 -8.55 -7.42 -3.94
C PRO A 296 -8.62 -5.91 -3.80
N LEU A 297 -8.34 -5.38 -2.61
CA LEU A 297 -8.39 -3.93 -2.39
C LEU A 297 -7.29 -3.22 -3.20
N LEU A 298 -6.09 -3.80 -3.27
CA LEU A 298 -5.03 -3.28 -4.10
C LEU A 298 -5.42 -3.23 -5.58
N TYR A 299 -6.09 -4.27 -6.08
CA TYR A 299 -6.56 -4.35 -7.46
C TYR A 299 -7.68 -3.34 -7.74
N GLU A 300 -8.64 -3.20 -6.82
CA GLU A 300 -9.69 -2.18 -6.87
C GLU A 300 -9.09 -0.79 -7.06
N HIS A 301 -8.11 -0.43 -6.24
CA HIS A 301 -7.45 0.87 -6.35
C HIS A 301 -6.57 1.03 -7.59
N TYR A 302 -5.98 -0.06 -8.08
CA TYR A 302 -5.29 -0.03 -9.38
C TYR A 302 -6.27 0.32 -10.50
N VAL A 303 -7.44 -0.33 -10.54
CA VAL A 303 -8.50 -0.03 -11.51
C VAL A 303 -9.03 1.39 -11.33
N LEU A 304 -9.20 1.86 -10.10
CA LEU A 304 -9.57 3.26 -9.81
C LEU A 304 -8.58 4.25 -10.46
N GLY A 305 -7.28 3.94 -10.42
CA GLY A 305 -6.26 4.76 -11.06
C GLY A 305 -6.41 4.82 -12.57
N LEU A 306 -6.67 3.68 -13.21
CA LEU A 306 -6.91 3.64 -14.66
C LEU A 306 -8.20 4.38 -15.05
N LEU A 307 -9.26 4.23 -14.26
CA LEU A 307 -10.53 4.92 -14.46
C LEU A 307 -10.40 6.43 -14.29
N ARG A 308 -9.69 6.90 -13.26
CA ARG A 308 -9.44 8.34 -13.04
C ARG A 308 -8.54 8.94 -14.11
N GLU A 309 -7.55 8.19 -14.62
CA GLU A 309 -6.73 8.63 -15.76
C GLU A 309 -7.61 8.87 -17.01
N ALA A 310 -8.57 7.98 -17.27
CA ALA A 310 -9.43 8.07 -18.45
C ALA A 310 -10.59 9.07 -18.31
N TYR A 311 -11.21 9.13 -17.13
CA TYR A 311 -12.51 9.79 -16.92
C TYR A 311 -12.51 10.89 -15.84
N GLY A 312 -11.40 11.04 -15.10
CA GLY A 312 -11.28 12.01 -14.01
C GLY A 312 -12.37 11.85 -12.95
N ASN A 313 -13.05 12.96 -12.63
CA ASN A 313 -14.05 13.05 -11.56
C ASN A 313 -15.43 12.47 -11.92
N GLN A 314 -15.61 11.94 -13.13
CA GLN A 314 -16.87 11.30 -13.53
C GLN A 314 -17.12 9.99 -12.76
N ILE A 315 -16.06 9.38 -12.25
CA ILE A 315 -16.09 8.11 -11.52
C ILE A 315 -16.15 8.40 -10.02
N ARG A 316 -17.25 7.98 -9.39
CA ARG A 316 -17.44 8.04 -7.95
C ARG A 316 -16.99 6.73 -7.32
N TYR A 317 -16.23 6.82 -6.25
CA TYR A 317 -15.60 5.68 -5.59
C TYR A 317 -16.32 5.38 -4.28
N GLN A 318 -16.71 4.12 -4.06
CA GLN A 318 -17.33 3.63 -2.82
C GLN A 318 -18.46 4.53 -2.27
N GLU A 319 -19.37 4.96 -3.14
CA GLU A 319 -20.54 5.74 -2.73
C GLU A 319 -21.44 4.90 -1.80
N PRO A 320 -21.88 5.45 -0.65
CA PRO A 320 -22.72 4.72 0.30
C PRO A 320 -24.12 4.51 -0.27
N GLY A 321 -24.54 3.25 -0.37
CA GLY A 321 -25.92 2.83 -0.65
C GLY A 321 -26.56 2.09 0.53
N HIS A 322 -27.87 1.86 0.46
CA HIS A 322 -28.58 0.98 1.39
C HIS A 322 -28.23 -0.50 1.19
N THR A 323 -27.91 -0.93 -0.04
CA THR A 323 -27.57 -2.32 -0.38
C THR A 323 -26.07 -2.59 -0.32
N GLY A 324 -25.25 -1.60 0.02
CA GLY A 324 -23.80 -1.70 0.18
C GLY A 324 -23.05 -0.57 -0.51
N TYR A 325 -21.79 -0.84 -0.89
CA TYR A 325 -20.86 0.15 -1.46
C TYR A 325 -20.32 -0.43 -2.76
N PRO A 326 -20.83 -0.03 -3.94
CA PRO A 326 -20.18 -0.39 -5.20
C PRO A 326 -18.79 0.24 -5.28
N ASP A 327 -17.84 -0.48 -5.88
CA ASP A 327 -16.48 0.05 -6.04
C ASP A 327 -16.51 1.36 -6.84
N PHE A 328 -17.21 1.37 -7.99
CA PHE A 328 -17.35 2.57 -8.80
C PHE A 328 -18.77 2.80 -9.36
N ILE A 329 -19.14 4.07 -9.44
CA ILE A 329 -20.37 4.53 -10.11
C ILE A 329 -20.03 5.66 -11.09
N CYS A 330 -20.63 5.61 -12.28
CA CYS A 330 -20.79 6.77 -13.14
C CYS A 330 -22.28 7.13 -13.23
N TYR A 331 -22.58 8.44 -13.18
CA TYR A 331 -23.96 8.94 -13.29
C TYR A 331 -24.31 9.39 -14.71
N ASP A 332 -23.32 9.68 -15.55
CA ASP A 332 -23.51 10.01 -16.97
C ASP A 332 -22.35 9.49 -17.82
N PRO A 333 -22.54 8.36 -18.55
CA PRO A 333 -23.73 7.50 -18.52
C PRO A 333 -23.92 6.78 -17.18
N LEU A 334 -25.15 6.34 -16.89
CA LEU A 334 -25.41 5.47 -15.74
C LEU A 334 -24.66 4.15 -15.91
N LEU A 335 -23.79 3.83 -14.96
CA LEU A 335 -23.01 2.60 -14.95
C LEU A 335 -22.59 2.28 -13.52
N VAL A 336 -22.86 1.04 -13.09
CA VAL A 336 -22.33 0.47 -11.85
C VAL A 336 -21.17 -0.45 -12.21
N MET A 337 -20.03 -0.30 -11.53
CA MET A 337 -18.85 -1.13 -11.73
C MET A 337 -18.39 -1.72 -10.42
N ASP A 338 -17.88 -2.94 -10.49
CA ASP A 338 -17.34 -3.66 -9.35
C ASP A 338 -16.14 -4.49 -9.79
N THR A 339 -15.08 -4.49 -9.00
CA THR A 339 -13.85 -5.22 -9.28
C THR A 339 -13.85 -6.56 -8.57
N LYS A 340 -13.44 -7.60 -9.29
CA LYS A 340 -13.27 -8.94 -8.73
C LYS A 340 -11.87 -9.44 -9.07
N TYR A 341 -11.01 -9.53 -8.06
CA TYR A 341 -9.67 -10.09 -8.21
C TYR A 341 -9.72 -11.62 -8.40
N ILE A 342 -10.08 -12.03 -9.62
CA ILE A 342 -10.23 -13.44 -10.03
C ILE A 342 -9.48 -13.62 -11.37
N PRO A 343 -8.20 -14.04 -11.36
CA PRO A 343 -7.37 -14.11 -12.58
C PRO A 343 -7.89 -15.05 -13.68
N ARG A 344 -8.67 -16.08 -13.31
CA ARG A 344 -9.29 -17.04 -14.25
C ARG A 344 -10.75 -16.73 -14.55
N PHE A 345 -11.18 -15.48 -14.37
CA PHE A 345 -12.57 -15.11 -14.63
C PHE A 345 -12.96 -15.27 -16.10
N LYS A 346 -12.00 -15.11 -17.03
CA LYS A 346 -12.21 -15.33 -18.47
C LYS A 346 -12.60 -16.78 -18.82
N ASP A 347 -12.13 -17.74 -18.04
CA ASP A 347 -12.36 -19.17 -18.28
C ASP A 347 -13.77 -19.57 -17.83
N LYS A 348 -14.46 -18.70 -17.07
CA LYS A 348 -15.82 -18.93 -16.63
C LYS A 348 -16.82 -18.71 -17.76
N THR A 349 -17.79 -19.61 -17.82
CA THR A 349 -18.88 -19.60 -18.80
C THR A 349 -19.91 -18.50 -18.53
N LYS A 350 -20.00 -18.02 -17.28
CA LYS A 350 -20.94 -16.97 -16.84
C LYS A 350 -20.43 -16.26 -15.58
N ILE A 351 -20.94 -15.06 -15.33
CA ILE A 351 -20.81 -14.38 -14.04
C ILE A 351 -21.57 -15.16 -12.96
N SER A 352 -21.00 -15.29 -11.76
CA SER A 352 -21.66 -16.00 -10.66
C SER A 352 -22.93 -15.30 -10.20
N SER A 353 -23.87 -16.08 -9.66
CA SER A 353 -25.16 -15.55 -9.21
C SER A 353 -25.02 -14.52 -8.08
N ASP A 354 -24.05 -14.70 -7.19
CA ASP A 354 -23.77 -13.76 -6.09
C ASP A 354 -23.32 -12.39 -6.60
N ILE A 355 -22.44 -12.35 -7.60
CA ILE A 355 -21.97 -11.10 -8.20
C ILE A 355 -23.15 -10.40 -8.89
N ILE A 356 -23.95 -11.13 -9.67
CA ILE A 356 -25.14 -10.58 -10.33
C ILE A 356 -26.11 -9.99 -9.31
N ARG A 357 -26.37 -10.70 -8.19
CA ARG A 357 -27.26 -10.24 -7.12
C ARG A 357 -26.72 -8.99 -6.43
N GLN A 358 -25.41 -8.94 -6.16
CA GLN A 358 -24.74 -7.80 -5.55
C GLN A 358 -24.90 -6.53 -6.41
N LEU A 359 -24.43 -6.56 -7.67
CA LEU A 359 -24.50 -5.40 -8.56
C LEU A 359 -25.96 -5.03 -8.89
N SER A 360 -26.84 -6.02 -9.00
CA SER A 360 -28.29 -5.78 -9.14
C SER A 360 -28.89 -5.01 -7.97
N GLY A 361 -28.36 -5.20 -6.75
CA GLY A 361 -28.76 -4.43 -5.58
C GLY A 361 -28.34 -2.98 -5.71
N TYR A 362 -27.06 -2.74 -6.02
CA TYR A 362 -26.51 -1.40 -6.24
C TYR A 362 -27.26 -0.63 -7.33
N ALA A 363 -27.48 -1.28 -8.48
CA ALA A 363 -28.19 -0.73 -9.63
C ALA A 363 -29.68 -0.45 -9.37
N ARG A 364 -30.21 -0.75 -8.18
CA ARG A 364 -31.60 -0.47 -7.78
C ARG A 364 -31.68 0.29 -6.46
N ASP A 365 -30.54 0.75 -5.95
CA ASP A 365 -30.44 1.40 -4.66
C ASP A 365 -30.96 2.85 -4.73
N ARG A 366 -31.92 3.20 -3.87
CA ARG A 366 -32.56 4.53 -3.83
C ARG A 366 -31.67 5.64 -3.27
N MET A 367 -30.62 5.29 -2.52
CA MET A 367 -29.65 6.25 -2.02
C MET A 367 -28.65 6.62 -3.11
N LEU A 368 -28.26 5.65 -3.94
CA LEU A 368 -27.38 5.86 -5.10
C LEU A 368 -28.12 6.52 -6.27
N PHE A 369 -29.33 6.05 -6.60
CA PHE A 369 -30.14 6.56 -7.70
C PHE A 369 -31.48 7.08 -7.19
N LYS A 370 -31.62 8.42 -7.17
CA LYS A 370 -32.79 9.09 -6.58
C LYS A 370 -34.05 8.95 -7.42
N ASP A 371 -33.90 8.97 -8.74
CA ASP A 371 -35.02 8.88 -9.67
C ASP A 371 -35.39 7.42 -9.94
N PRO A 372 -36.69 7.11 -10.14
CA PRO A 372 -37.12 5.78 -10.52
C PRO A 372 -36.44 5.33 -11.81
N ILE A 373 -35.79 4.17 -11.74
CA ILE A 373 -35.08 3.57 -12.86
C ILE A 373 -36.10 2.93 -13.80
N THR A 374 -36.20 3.44 -15.03
CA THR A 374 -37.13 2.94 -16.06
C THR A 374 -36.51 1.87 -16.95
N GLU A 375 -35.19 1.89 -17.11
CA GLU A 375 -34.41 0.92 -17.88
C GLU A 375 -33.29 0.33 -17.02
N PRO A 376 -32.90 -0.94 -17.19
CA PRO A 376 -31.84 -1.54 -16.39
C PRO A 376 -30.54 -0.73 -16.47
N ILE A 377 -29.98 -0.35 -15.31
CA ILE A 377 -28.65 0.29 -15.26
C ILE A 377 -27.59 -0.76 -15.61
N PRO A 378 -26.72 -0.52 -16.60
CA PRO A 378 -25.61 -1.40 -16.92
C PRO A 378 -24.70 -1.68 -15.71
N CYS A 379 -24.29 -2.93 -15.59
CA CYS A 379 -23.43 -3.44 -14.53
C CYS A 379 -22.18 -4.06 -15.16
N LEU A 380 -21.00 -3.53 -14.81
CA LEU A 380 -19.72 -3.98 -15.37
C LEU A 380 -18.87 -4.63 -14.28
N VAL A 381 -18.50 -5.89 -14.48
CA VAL A 381 -17.54 -6.60 -13.63
C VAL A 381 -16.14 -6.47 -14.24
N ILE A 382 -15.22 -5.91 -13.47
CA ILE A 382 -13.84 -5.70 -13.90
C ILE A 382 -12.96 -6.76 -13.23
N TYR A 383 -12.15 -7.48 -14.00
CA TYR A 383 -11.33 -8.58 -13.48
C TYR A 383 -9.92 -8.57 -14.05
N PRO A 384 -8.92 -9.09 -13.31
CA PRO A 384 -7.53 -9.05 -13.74
C PRO A 384 -7.24 -10.08 -14.83
N GLU A 385 -6.36 -9.72 -15.75
CA GLU A 385 -5.73 -10.66 -16.70
C GLU A 385 -4.21 -10.42 -16.73
N GLU A 386 -3.41 -11.47 -16.94
CA GLU A 386 -1.97 -11.29 -17.23
C GLU A 386 -1.80 -10.71 -18.64
N GLY A 387 -1.07 -9.62 -18.75
CA GLY A 387 -0.82 -9.02 -20.04
C GLY A 387 0.19 -7.90 -20.00
N THR A 388 0.37 -7.27 -21.16
CA THR A 388 1.11 -6.01 -21.23
C THR A 388 0.25 -4.91 -20.62
N GLU A 389 0.83 -4.12 -19.72
CA GLU A 389 0.13 -2.99 -19.10
C GLU A 389 -0.44 -2.08 -20.20
N ARG A 390 -1.76 -1.93 -20.19
CA ARG A 390 -2.49 -0.96 -21.01
C ARG A 390 -3.71 -0.53 -20.22
N ASN A 391 -3.98 0.76 -20.20
CA ASN A 391 -5.25 1.28 -19.69
C ASN A 391 -6.35 1.01 -20.74
N PRO A 392 -7.29 0.07 -20.52
CA PRO A 392 -8.30 -0.27 -21.52
C PRO A 392 -9.40 0.78 -21.65
N PHE A 393 -9.49 1.70 -20.67
CA PHE A 393 -10.46 2.78 -20.63
C PHE A 393 -10.00 4.04 -21.37
N ARG A 394 -8.70 4.15 -21.62
CA ARG A 394 -8.10 5.36 -22.18
C ARG A 394 -8.56 5.59 -23.62
N ASP A 395 -8.81 6.87 -23.94
CA ASP A 395 -9.24 7.36 -25.25
C ASP A 395 -10.60 6.78 -25.73
N LYS A 396 -11.42 6.26 -24.80
CA LYS A 396 -12.75 5.72 -25.09
C LYS A 396 -13.79 6.36 -24.19
N PRO A 397 -14.85 7.00 -24.71
CA PRO A 397 -16.00 7.40 -23.91
C PRO A 397 -16.68 6.19 -23.24
N LEU A 398 -17.18 6.33 -22.02
CA LEU A 398 -17.87 5.24 -21.30
C LEU A 398 -19.05 4.64 -22.08
N ARG A 399 -19.77 5.47 -22.86
CA ARG A 399 -20.88 5.01 -23.72
C ARG A 399 -20.40 4.07 -24.83
N GLU A 400 -19.21 4.31 -25.36
CA GLU A 400 -18.61 3.49 -26.41
C GLU A 400 -17.98 2.23 -25.83
N LEU A 401 -17.44 2.30 -24.61
CA LEU A 401 -16.86 1.15 -23.91
C LEU A 401 -17.83 -0.04 -23.84
N LEU A 402 -19.10 0.21 -23.48
CA LEU A 402 -20.10 -0.86 -23.38
C LEU A 402 -20.52 -1.43 -24.74
N LEU A 403 -20.35 -0.69 -25.83
CA LEU A 403 -20.66 -1.17 -27.18
C LEU A 403 -19.58 -2.12 -27.71
N GLU A 404 -18.36 -2.02 -27.20
CA GLU A 404 -17.23 -2.88 -27.58
C GLU A 404 -17.11 -4.16 -26.75
N ILE A 405 -17.86 -4.26 -25.64
CA ILE A 405 -17.83 -5.40 -24.72
C ILE A 405 -19.05 -6.29 -24.98
N GLU A 406 -18.84 -7.60 -25.12
CA GLU A 406 -19.93 -8.56 -25.26
C GLU A 406 -20.75 -8.60 -23.96
N GLU A 407 -22.08 -8.43 -24.09
CA GLU A 407 -23.02 -8.58 -22.98
C GLU A 407 -23.12 -10.05 -22.54
N GLU A 408 -23.28 -10.25 -21.24
CA GLU A 408 -23.44 -11.58 -20.66
C GLU A 408 -24.73 -12.25 -21.12
N LYS A 409 -24.60 -13.42 -21.75
CA LYS A 409 -25.76 -14.20 -22.25
C LYS A 409 -26.71 -14.63 -21.13
N SER A 410 -26.21 -14.79 -19.91
CA SER A 410 -27.00 -15.23 -18.76
C SER A 410 -27.75 -14.11 -18.04
N ALA A 411 -27.41 -12.84 -18.26
CA ALA A 411 -28.00 -11.73 -17.50
C ALA A 411 -27.99 -10.42 -18.29
N TRP A 412 -29.16 -9.80 -18.43
CA TRP A 412 -29.32 -8.57 -19.20
C TRP A 412 -28.69 -7.37 -18.50
N GLY A 413 -27.99 -6.53 -19.27
CA GLY A 413 -27.29 -5.35 -18.80
C GLY A 413 -26.03 -5.66 -17.99
N PHE A 414 -25.49 -6.88 -18.07
CA PHE A 414 -24.25 -7.27 -17.40
C PHE A 414 -23.12 -7.44 -18.40
N TYR A 415 -21.95 -6.93 -18.03
CA TYR A 415 -20.74 -6.93 -18.86
C TYR A 415 -19.54 -7.37 -18.03
N ARG A 416 -18.51 -7.88 -18.71
CA ARG A 416 -17.22 -8.20 -18.09
C ARG A 416 -16.07 -7.58 -18.86
N LEU A 417 -15.10 -7.02 -18.16
CA LEU A 417 -13.92 -6.43 -18.79
C LEU A 417 -12.64 -6.90 -18.10
N ALA A 418 -11.76 -7.49 -18.88
CA ALA A 418 -10.40 -7.80 -18.46
C ALA A 418 -9.57 -6.51 -18.39
N VAL A 419 -8.88 -6.31 -17.27
CA VAL A 419 -7.87 -5.26 -17.12
C VAL A 419 -6.51 -5.92 -16.88
N PRO A 420 -5.50 -5.64 -17.74
CA PRO A 420 -4.20 -6.27 -17.59
C PRO A 420 -3.47 -5.80 -16.33
N LEU A 421 -2.93 -6.75 -15.56
CA LEU A 421 -1.97 -6.47 -14.50
C LEU A 421 -0.58 -6.25 -15.12
N PRO A 422 0.21 -5.29 -14.61
CA PRO A 422 1.59 -5.11 -15.07
C PRO A 422 2.41 -6.34 -14.68
N THR A 423 3.24 -6.84 -15.60
CA THR A 423 4.04 -8.05 -15.41
C THR A 423 5.52 -7.81 -15.71
N LEU A 424 6.39 -8.42 -14.91
CA LEU A 424 7.83 -8.49 -15.15
C LEU A 424 8.09 -9.37 -16.38
N ARG A 425 8.91 -8.86 -17.30
CA ARG A 425 9.29 -9.55 -18.55
C ARG A 425 10.26 -10.71 -18.32
#